data_AF-A0A5D0U1V1-F1
#
_entry.id   AF-A0A5D0U1V1-F1
#
_cell.length_a   1.000
_cell.length_b   1.000
_cell.length_c   1.000
_cell.angle_alpha   90.00
_cell.angle_beta   90.00
_cell.angle_gamma   90.00
#
_symmetry.space_group_name_H-M   'P 1'
#
loop_
_entity.id
_entity.type
_entity.pdbx_description
1 polymer ?
#
loop_
_entity_poly.entity_id
_entity_poly.type
_entity_poly.pdbx_seq_one_letter_code
_entity_poly.pdbx_strand_id
1 'polypeptide(L)'
;MTTHGPVMPIWSCGGCDLPWPCPTRKRELRAEYADAPVSLTLYLGSYLVQATEDMPWTPAGVLHRRFLGWTRQADRPTPAVQQRSTATVPAGPGREARPQAV
;
A
#
# COMPACT_ATOMS: atom_id res chain seq x y z
N MET A 1 -8.98 -23.51 -10.70
CA MET A 1 -7.66 -23.10 -11.21
C MET A 1 -7.81 -21.69 -11.76
N THR A 2 -7.05 -20.71 -11.27
CA THR A 2 -7.09 -19.37 -11.87
C THR A 2 -6.42 -19.47 -13.24
N THR A 3 -7.16 -19.24 -14.32
CA THR A 3 -6.67 -19.33 -15.70
C THR A 3 -5.38 -18.52 -15.91
N HIS A 4 -5.16 -17.48 -15.11
CA HIS A 4 -3.99 -16.59 -15.17
C HIS A 4 -2.86 -16.95 -14.20
N GLY A 5 -2.43 -18.21 -14.17
CA GLY A 5 -1.28 -18.68 -13.38
C GLY A 5 0.09 -18.32 -13.97
N PRO A 6 1.18 -18.39 -13.18
CA PRO A 6 2.55 -18.16 -13.68
C PRO A 6 3.05 -19.36 -14.50
N VAL A 7 3.79 -19.06 -15.55
CA VAL A 7 4.54 -20.02 -16.37
C VAL A 7 6.02 -19.65 -16.28
N MET A 8 6.80 -20.54 -15.66
CA MET A 8 8.24 -20.40 -15.43
C MET A 8 9.03 -20.96 -16.63
N PRO A 9 10.30 -20.55 -16.86
CA PRO A 9 11.10 -19.61 -16.05
C PRO A 9 10.98 -18.15 -16.52
N ILE A 10 10.21 -17.85 -17.58
CA ILE A 10 10.07 -16.48 -18.08
C ILE A 10 8.99 -15.67 -17.35
N TRP A 11 8.26 -16.32 -16.44
CA TRP A 11 7.18 -15.76 -15.65
C TRP A 11 6.09 -15.14 -16.54
N SER A 12 5.69 -15.81 -17.62
CA SER A 12 4.51 -15.39 -18.42
C SER A 12 3.22 -15.88 -17.77
N CYS A 13 2.09 -15.32 -18.18
CA CYS A 13 0.79 -15.70 -17.67
C CYS A 13 0.17 -16.78 -18.56
N GLY A 14 -0.12 -17.97 -18.02
CA GLY A 14 -0.65 -19.10 -18.79
C GLY A 14 -2.04 -18.90 -19.41
N GLY A 15 -2.74 -17.83 -19.05
CA GLY A 15 -4.06 -17.49 -19.62
C GLY A 15 -4.05 -16.40 -20.68
N CYS A 16 -2.99 -15.59 -20.79
CA CYS A 16 -2.97 -14.46 -21.74
C CYS A 16 -1.58 -14.09 -22.27
N ASP A 17 -0.55 -14.87 -21.94
CA ASP A 17 0.85 -14.74 -22.36
C ASP A 17 1.56 -13.42 -21.98
N LEU A 18 0.85 -12.49 -21.33
CA LEU A 18 1.43 -11.28 -20.76
C LEU A 18 2.37 -11.60 -19.59
N PRO A 19 3.29 -10.68 -19.22
CA PRO A 19 4.11 -10.83 -18.03
C PRO A 19 3.25 -11.07 -16.78
N TRP A 20 3.48 -12.21 -16.11
CA TRP A 20 2.84 -12.52 -14.84
C TRP A 20 3.45 -11.71 -13.69
N PRO A 21 2.68 -11.16 -12.74
CA PRO A 21 1.23 -11.14 -12.69
C PRO A 21 0.64 -10.24 -13.78
N CYS A 22 -0.26 -10.78 -14.60
CA CYS A 22 -0.95 -10.00 -15.64
C CYS A 22 -2.04 -9.10 -15.04
N PRO A 23 -2.57 -8.09 -15.76
CA PRO A 23 -3.60 -7.18 -15.22
C PRO A 23 -4.83 -7.89 -14.65
N THR A 24 -5.24 -9.02 -15.24
CA THR A 24 -6.35 -9.84 -14.72
C THR A 24 -5.97 -10.48 -13.39
N ARG A 25 -4.83 -11.18 -13.32
CA ARG A 25 -4.36 -11.81 -12.08
C ARG A 25 -4.13 -10.80 -10.96
N LYS A 26 -3.64 -9.60 -11.27
CA LYS A 26 -3.50 -8.51 -10.27
C LYS A 26 -4.85 -8.14 -9.65
N ARG A 27 -5.92 -8.07 -10.46
CA ARG A 27 -7.27 -7.77 -9.96
C ARG A 27 -7.83 -8.91 -9.12
N GLU A 28 -7.70 -10.15 -9.58
CA GLU A 28 -8.11 -11.34 -8.84
C GLU A 28 -7.41 -11.41 -7.47
N LEU A 29 -6.08 -11.26 -7.45
CA LEU A 29 -5.30 -11.30 -6.21
C LEU A 29 -5.66 -10.17 -5.24
N ARG A 30 -5.99 -8.97 -5.72
CA ARG A 30 -6.49 -7.91 -4.84
C ARG A 30 -7.84 -8.24 -4.24
N ALA A 31 -8.74 -8.86 -5.01
CA ALA A 31 -10.05 -9.27 -4.52
C ALA A 31 -9.95 -10.43 -3.52
N GLU A 32 -9.12 -11.43 -3.82
CA GLU A 32 -8.87 -12.61 -2.98
C GLU A 32 -8.28 -12.22 -1.61
N TYR A 33 -7.42 -11.21 -1.58
CA TYR A 33 -6.74 -10.73 -0.37
C TYR A 33 -7.23 -9.35 0.09
N ALA A 34 -8.48 -8.97 -0.22
CA ALA A 34 -9.01 -7.64 0.09
C ALA A 34 -8.85 -7.28 1.59
N ASP A 35 -9.12 -8.24 2.47
CA ASP A 35 -9.02 -8.09 3.93
C ASP A 35 -7.62 -8.43 4.50
N ALA A 36 -6.69 -8.85 3.65
CA ALA A 36 -5.36 -9.33 4.05
C ALA A 36 -4.23 -8.84 3.10
N PRO A 37 -4.03 -7.52 2.94
CA PRO A 37 -3.05 -6.96 2.00
C PRO A 37 -1.58 -7.29 2.35
N VAL A 38 -1.29 -7.53 3.63
CA VAL A 38 0.02 -8.02 4.08
C VAL A 38 0.25 -9.44 3.56
N SER A 39 -0.73 -10.33 3.69
CA SER A 39 -0.65 -11.70 3.18
C SER A 39 -0.46 -11.75 1.67
N LEU A 40 -1.11 -10.85 0.91
CA LEU A 40 -0.87 -10.71 -0.53
C LEU A 40 0.60 -10.37 -0.84
N THR A 41 1.18 -9.44 -0.08
CA THR A 41 2.57 -9.01 -0.26
C THR A 41 3.54 -10.14 0.06
N LEU A 42 3.28 -10.92 1.12
CA LEU A 42 4.09 -12.09 1.47
C LEU A 42 4.00 -13.18 0.40
N TYR A 43 2.79 -13.46 -0.08
CA TYR A 43 2.55 -14.44 -1.14
C TYR A 43 3.28 -14.07 -2.45
N LEU A 44 3.22 -12.80 -2.86
CA LEU A 44 3.97 -12.33 -4.03
C LEU A 44 5.47 -12.18 -3.77
N GLY A 45 5.88 -12.03 -2.51
CA GLY A 45 7.28 -12.00 -2.09
C GLY A 45 7.99 -13.32 -2.35
N SER A 46 7.34 -14.46 -2.09
CA SER A 46 7.93 -15.77 -2.39
C SER A 46 8.14 -15.99 -3.90
N TYR A 47 7.19 -15.53 -4.72
CA TYR A 47 7.36 -15.56 -6.17
C TYR A 47 8.41 -14.58 -6.69
N LEU A 48 8.59 -13.42 -6.05
CA LEU A 48 9.67 -12.50 -6.40
C LEU A 48 11.04 -13.18 -6.22
N VAL A 49 11.24 -13.92 -5.12
CA VAL A 49 12.50 -14.65 -4.86
C VAL A 49 12.75 -15.68 -5.96
N GLN A 50 11.76 -16.52 -6.27
CA GLN A 50 11.88 -17.51 -7.35
C GLN A 50 12.15 -16.82 -8.72
N ALA A 51 11.47 -15.71 -9.00
CA ALA A 51 11.67 -14.95 -10.24
C ALA A 51 13.07 -14.34 -10.37
N THR A 52 13.69 -13.96 -9.24
CA THR A 52 15.08 -13.48 -9.25
C THR A 52 16.08 -14.59 -9.56
N GLU A 53 15.77 -15.83 -9.19
CA GLU A 53 16.58 -17.01 -9.53
C GLU A 53 16.39 -17.42 -11.00
N ASP A 54 15.16 -17.40 -11.49
CA ASP A 54 14.83 -17.80 -12.87
C ASP A 54 15.26 -16.78 -13.93
N MET A 55 15.29 -15.49 -13.58
CA MET A 55 15.61 -14.39 -14.51
C MET A 55 16.76 -13.52 -13.98
N PRO A 56 17.98 -14.06 -13.81
CA PRO A 56 19.12 -13.34 -13.23
C PRO A 56 19.60 -12.17 -14.11
N TRP A 57 19.22 -12.15 -15.39
CA TRP A 57 19.48 -11.04 -16.30
C TRP A 57 18.53 -9.86 -16.11
N THR A 58 17.43 -10.01 -15.35
CA THR A 58 16.48 -8.93 -15.12
C THR A 58 16.86 -8.15 -13.87
N PRO A 59 17.01 -6.81 -13.93
CA PRO A 59 17.36 -6.02 -12.76
C PRO A 59 16.35 -6.20 -11.62
N ALA A 60 16.84 -6.41 -10.39
CA ALA A 60 16.00 -6.70 -9.21
C ALA A 60 14.90 -5.64 -8.97
N GLY A 61 15.20 -4.36 -9.22
CA GLY A 61 14.21 -3.28 -9.10
C GLY A 61 13.03 -3.39 -10.07
N VAL A 62 13.24 -3.96 -11.25
CA VAL A 62 12.19 -4.21 -12.25
C VAL A 62 11.26 -5.33 -11.75
N LEU A 63 11.84 -6.43 -11.25
CA LEU A 63 11.07 -7.54 -10.67
C LEU A 63 10.31 -7.08 -9.42
N HIS A 64 10.96 -6.35 -8.51
CA HIS A 64 10.29 -5.80 -7.33
C HIS A 64 9.07 -4.94 -7.71
N ARG A 65 9.21 -4.01 -8.66
CA ARG A 65 8.09 -3.18 -9.13
C ARG A 65 6.99 -4.01 -9.78
N ARG A 66 7.34 -5.04 -10.55
CA ARG A 66 6.41 -5.93 -11.25
C ARG A 66 5.55 -6.74 -10.28
N PHE A 67 6.17 -7.37 -9.27
CA PHE A 67 5.50 -8.25 -8.32
C PHE A 67 4.85 -7.46 -7.18
N LEU A 68 5.56 -6.50 -6.57
CA LEU A 68 5.12 -5.83 -5.33
C LEU A 68 4.71 -4.36 -5.51
N GLY A 69 5.08 -3.71 -6.63
CA GLY A 69 4.85 -2.28 -6.84
C GLY A 69 3.37 -1.84 -6.90
N TRP A 70 2.44 -2.80 -6.86
CA TRP A 70 1.00 -2.58 -6.93
C TRP A 70 0.24 -3.15 -5.72
N THR A 71 0.89 -3.86 -4.79
CA THR A 71 0.22 -4.55 -3.67
C THR A 71 -0.13 -3.61 -2.52
N ARG A 72 0.54 -2.46 -2.42
CA ARG A 72 0.21 -1.43 -1.43
C ARG A 72 -1.11 -0.77 -1.81
N GLN A 73 -2.14 -0.99 -1.00
CA GLN A 73 -3.35 -0.18 -1.06
C GLN A 73 -2.98 1.22 -0.56
N ALA A 74 -3.14 2.23 -1.42
CA ALA A 74 -2.81 3.62 -1.07
C ALA A 74 -3.77 4.26 -0.05
N ASP A 75 -4.78 3.53 0.44
CA ASP A 75 -5.97 4.17 1.02
C ASP A 75 -6.43 3.58 2.35
N ARG A 76 -5.50 3.19 3.23
CA ARG A 76 -5.84 3.29 4.65
C ARG A 76 -5.41 4.69 5.07
N PRO A 77 -6.34 5.67 5.19
CA PRO A 77 -6.01 6.87 5.93
C PRO A 77 -5.53 6.40 7.29
N THR A 78 -4.25 6.61 7.57
CA THR A 78 -3.74 6.55 8.93
C THR A 78 -4.75 7.33 9.76
N PRO A 79 -5.44 6.74 10.76
CA PRO A 79 -6.32 7.54 11.58
C PRO A 79 -5.43 8.63 12.13
N ALA A 80 -5.71 9.87 11.71
CA ALA A 80 -4.99 11.02 12.24
C ALA A 80 -5.12 10.88 13.75
N VAL A 81 -3.99 10.65 14.42
CA VAL A 81 -3.91 10.79 15.87
C VAL A 81 -4.41 12.19 16.11
N GLN A 82 -5.67 12.30 16.54
CA GLN A 82 -6.31 13.58 16.76
C GLN A 82 -5.53 14.20 17.90
N GLN A 83 -4.65 15.13 17.54
CA GLN A 83 -3.89 15.95 18.45
C GLN A 83 -4.92 16.47 19.45
N ARG A 84 -4.85 16.00 20.70
CA ARG A 84 -5.68 16.52 21.76
C ARG A 84 -5.28 17.98 21.91
N SER A 85 -6.02 18.86 21.24
CA SER A 85 -5.96 20.29 21.48
C SER A 85 -6.29 20.47 22.96
N THR A 86 -5.27 20.69 23.77
CA THR A 86 -5.44 21.20 25.13
C THR A 86 -6.00 22.60 24.99
N ALA A 87 -7.33 22.71 25.01
CA ALA A 87 -8.01 23.97 25.23
C ALA A 87 -7.51 24.51 26.58
N THR A 88 -6.60 25.49 26.51
CA THR A 88 -6.28 26.32 27.67
C THR A 88 -7.53 27.16 27.94
N VAL A 89 -8.05 27.00 29.16
CA VAL A 89 -9.26 27.61 29.72
C VAL A 89 -9.33 29.11 29.38
N PRO A 90 -10.51 29.66 29.00
CA PRO A 90 -10.66 31.09 28.84
C PRO A 90 -10.61 31.76 30.23
N ALA A 91 -9.69 32.70 30.40
CA ALA A 91 -9.71 33.57 31.57
C ALA A 91 -10.96 34.46 31.52
N GLY A 92 -11.87 34.23 32.48
CA GLY A 92 -13.01 35.10 32.76
C GLY A 92 -12.59 36.47 33.33
N PRO A 93 -13.55 37.40 33.49
CA PRO A 93 -13.35 38.82 33.24
C PRO A 93 -12.80 39.60 34.44
N GLY A 94 -11.76 40.40 34.20
CA GLY A 94 -11.18 41.35 35.15
C GLY A 94 -11.76 42.76 35.02
N ARG A 95 -12.74 43.03 35.88
CA ARG A 95 -13.23 44.32 36.40
C ARG A 95 -12.53 45.64 36.01
N GLU A 96 -13.41 46.55 35.58
CA GLU A 96 -13.59 47.94 36.04
C GLU A 96 -12.64 49.06 35.58
N ALA A 97 -13.29 50.03 34.95
CA ALA A 97 -12.80 51.33 34.52
C ALA A 97 -12.32 52.20 35.68
N ARG A 98 -11.36 53.08 35.39
CA ARG A 98 -11.35 54.43 35.97
C ARG A 98 -10.73 55.44 34.99
N PRO A 99 -11.41 56.56 34.68
CA PRO A 99 -10.86 57.60 33.84
C PRO A 99 -9.89 58.48 34.65
N GLN A 100 -8.85 58.99 34.00
CA GLN A 100 -8.06 60.10 34.53
C GLN A 100 -8.28 61.35 33.67
N ALA A 101 -8.75 62.39 34.35
CA ALA A 101 -8.75 63.77 33.91
C ALA A 101 -7.49 64.47 34.44
N VAL A 102 -6.91 65.33 33.60
CA VAL A 102 -6.40 66.70 33.81
C VAL A 102 -5.39 67.01 32.70
#